data_AF-A0A7J0D9I1-F1
#
_entry.id   AF-A0A7J0D9I1-F1
#
_cell.length_a   1.000
_cell.length_b   1.000
_cell.length_c   1.000
_cell.angle_alpha   90.00
_cell.angle_beta   90.00
_cell.angle_gamma   90.00
#
_symmetry.space_group_name_H-M   'P 1'
#
loop_
_entity.id
_entity.type
_entity.pdbx_description
1 polymer ?
#
loop_
_entity_poly.entity_id
_entity_poly.type
_entity_poly.pdbx_seq_one_letter_code
_entity_poly.pdbx_strand_id
1 'polypeptide(L)'
;MDGQDHYIPLRWNATIRQAPSVPDPMLSYQILYYLRNTVQEIIHWSTTEMIPIGETLFSMVYGSESVIPMKIGILSFRTLNFDKDNNKTKLRLNFDLLDEKRERAELCLQASDHQRKVTLSMKELNAGKLGPTWESPYKVVMVTRMGTYLLKDLSGKTLTHP
;
A
#
# COMPACT_ATOMS: atom_id res chain seq x y z
N MET A 1 -28.11 0.27 10.83
CA MET A 1 -28.01 -0.66 9.69
C MET A 1 -27.78 0.25 8.51
N ASP A 2 -26.53 0.66 8.31
CA ASP A 2 -26.24 1.81 7.47
C ASP A 2 -25.52 1.28 6.25
N GLY A 3 -26.32 0.87 5.26
CA GLY A 3 -25.86 0.52 3.93
C GLY A 3 -25.39 1.80 3.24
N GLN A 4 -24.08 2.02 3.23
CA GLN A 4 -23.48 3.00 2.35
C GLN A 4 -23.70 2.55 0.90
N ASP A 5 -24.64 3.21 0.25
CA ASP A 5 -24.82 3.16 -1.20
C ASP A 5 -23.51 3.58 -1.87
N HIS A 6 -22.81 2.58 -2.43
CA HIS A 6 -21.67 2.81 -3.30
C HIS A 6 -22.17 3.50 -4.59
N TYR A 7 -21.93 4.80 -4.67
CA TYR A 7 -22.31 5.65 -5.79
C TYR A 7 -21.49 5.26 -7.04
N ILE A 8 -22.06 4.42 -7.90
CA ILE A 8 -21.53 4.18 -9.26
C ILE A 8 -21.89 5.41 -10.11
N PRO A 9 -20.93 6.13 -10.71
CA PRO A 9 -21.23 7.32 -11.48
C PRO A 9 -22.15 7.00 -12.67
N LEU A 10 -23.30 7.66 -12.73
CA LEU A 10 -24.34 7.50 -13.76
C LEU A 10 -23.84 7.66 -15.21
N ARG A 11 -22.63 8.22 -15.40
CA ARG A 11 -21.95 8.33 -16.70
C ARG A 11 -21.51 6.97 -17.28
N TRP A 12 -21.25 5.96 -16.43
CA TRP A 12 -20.71 4.66 -16.85
C TRP A 12 -21.78 3.71 -17.43
N ASN A 13 -23.03 3.81 -16.94
CA ASN A 13 -24.12 2.93 -17.38
C ASN A 13 -24.67 3.25 -18.78
N ALA A 14 -24.53 4.50 -19.25
CA ALA A 14 -24.99 4.92 -20.58
C ALA A 14 -24.13 4.33 -21.71
N THR A 15 -22.85 4.11 -21.47
CA THR A 15 -21.89 3.64 -22.49
C THR A 15 -22.01 2.14 -22.76
N ILE A 16 -22.39 1.33 -21.77
CA ILE A 16 -22.49 -0.13 -21.91
C ILE A 16 -23.67 -0.55 -22.80
N ARG A 17 -24.74 0.24 -22.89
CA ARG A 17 -25.93 -0.11 -23.69
C ARG A 17 -25.80 0.19 -25.19
N GLN A 18 -24.74 0.87 -25.61
CA GLN A 18 -24.52 1.29 -27.01
C GLN A 18 -23.18 0.81 -27.60
N ALA A 19 -22.43 -0.04 -26.90
CA ALA A 19 -21.14 -0.52 -27.38
C ALA A 19 -21.32 -1.48 -28.57
N PRO A 20 -20.78 -1.18 -29.77
CA PRO A 20 -20.69 -2.17 -30.84
C PRO A 20 -19.79 -3.33 -30.39
N SER A 21 -20.13 -4.54 -30.84
CA SER A 21 -19.65 -5.83 -30.33
C SER A 21 -18.20 -6.20 -30.68
N VAL A 22 -17.29 -5.24 -30.77
CA VAL A 22 -15.86 -5.51 -30.92
C VAL A 22 -15.08 -4.51 -30.05
N PRO A 23 -14.47 -4.94 -28.94
CA PRO A 23 -13.62 -4.06 -28.13
C PRO A 23 -12.40 -3.65 -28.98
N ASP A 24 -12.16 -2.35 -29.07
CA ASP A 24 -10.90 -1.81 -29.59
C ASP A 24 -9.72 -2.55 -28.93
N PRO A 25 -8.86 -3.23 -29.70
CA PRO A 25 -7.72 -3.97 -29.17
C PRO A 25 -6.86 -3.11 -28.24
N MET A 26 -6.74 -1.80 -28.53
CA MET A 26 -5.91 -0.90 -27.75
C MET A 26 -6.48 -0.64 -26.35
N LEU A 27 -7.80 -0.47 -26.23
CA LEU A 27 -8.48 -0.36 -24.93
C LEU A 27 -8.41 -1.69 -24.15
N SER A 28 -8.47 -2.82 -24.83
CA SER A 28 -8.34 -4.16 -24.22
C SER A 28 -6.95 -4.38 -23.61
N TYR A 29 -5.88 -4.05 -24.33
CA TYR A 29 -4.51 -4.15 -23.81
C TYR A 29 -4.27 -3.20 -22.64
N GLN A 30 -4.80 -1.98 -22.71
CA GLN A 30 -4.64 -1.00 -21.64
C GLN A 30 -5.29 -1.49 -20.33
N ILE A 31 -6.52 -2.01 -20.41
CA ILE A 31 -7.25 -2.57 -19.27
C ILE A 31 -6.48 -3.77 -18.68
N LEU A 32 -6.05 -4.71 -19.54
CA LEU A 32 -5.32 -5.90 -19.09
C LEU A 32 -3.97 -5.54 -18.46
N TYR A 33 -3.25 -4.55 -19.00
CA TYR A 33 -1.99 -4.05 -18.45
C TYR A 33 -2.19 -3.46 -17.06
N TYR A 34 -3.18 -2.58 -16.87
CA TYR A 34 -3.47 -2.00 -15.57
C TYR A 34 -3.93 -3.05 -14.56
N LEU A 35 -4.79 -3.98 -14.94
CA LEU A 35 -5.24 -5.07 -14.06
C LEU A 35 -4.07 -5.97 -13.64
N ARG A 36 -3.19 -6.32 -14.58
CA ARG A 36 -2.01 -7.14 -14.29
C ARG A 36 -1.06 -6.44 -13.33
N ASN A 37 -0.77 -5.16 -13.56
CA ASN A 37 0.16 -4.42 -12.73
C ASN A 37 -0.39 -4.17 -11.33
N THR A 38 -1.68 -3.80 -11.22
CA THR A 38 -2.32 -3.58 -9.91
C THR A 38 -2.38 -4.87 -9.09
N VAL A 39 -2.73 -6.01 -9.69
CA VAL A 39 -2.69 -7.30 -9.01
C VAL A 39 -1.26 -7.67 -8.59
N GLN A 40 -0.28 -7.42 -9.45
CA GLN A 40 1.13 -7.69 -9.15
C GLN A 40 1.64 -6.83 -7.99
N GLU A 41 1.33 -5.54 -7.99
CA GLU A 41 1.63 -4.63 -6.88
C GLU A 41 0.96 -5.11 -5.60
N ILE A 42 -0.32 -5.51 -5.68
CA ILE A 42 -1.07 -6.02 -4.53
C ILE A 42 -0.43 -7.24 -3.91
N ILE A 43 -0.08 -8.22 -4.74
CA ILE A 43 0.59 -9.43 -4.28
C ILE A 43 1.94 -9.08 -3.67
N HIS A 44 2.73 -8.21 -4.32
CA HIS A 44 4.04 -7.81 -3.83
C HIS A 44 3.95 -7.17 -2.43
N TRP A 45 3.12 -6.13 -2.25
CA TRP A 45 3.02 -5.48 -0.94
C TRP A 45 2.38 -6.39 0.12
N SER A 46 1.45 -7.26 -0.26
CA SER A 46 0.73 -8.12 0.70
C SER A 46 1.60 -9.25 1.24
N THR A 47 2.54 -9.74 0.44
CA THR A 47 3.33 -10.95 0.74
C THR A 47 4.78 -10.67 1.12
N THR A 48 5.23 -9.42 1.03
CA THR A 48 6.53 -9.00 1.55
C THR A 48 6.44 -8.69 3.04
N GLU A 49 7.44 -9.12 3.81
CA GLU A 49 7.55 -8.80 5.23
C GLU A 49 7.76 -7.28 5.41
N MET A 50 6.97 -6.70 6.30
CA MET A 50 7.17 -5.30 6.70
C MET A 50 8.40 -5.22 7.59
N ILE A 51 9.45 -4.57 7.10
CA ILE A 51 10.74 -4.37 7.79
C ILE A 51 10.61 -4.04 9.30
N PRO A 52 9.74 -3.12 9.77
CA PRO A 52 9.65 -2.82 11.20
C PRO A 52 9.00 -3.94 12.04
N ILE A 53 8.22 -4.85 11.44
CA ILE A 53 7.39 -5.84 12.14
C ILE A 53 7.93 -7.27 11.91
N GLY A 54 8.58 -7.54 10.78
CA GLY A 54 9.01 -8.88 10.37
C GLY A 54 7.87 -9.78 9.89
N GLU A 55 6.69 -9.22 9.64
CA GLU A 55 5.48 -9.97 9.26
C GLU A 55 4.88 -9.41 7.97
N THR A 56 4.22 -10.27 7.20
CA THR A 56 3.52 -9.87 5.97
C THR A 56 2.17 -9.25 6.28
N LEU A 57 1.75 -8.24 5.50
CA LEU A 57 0.44 -7.62 5.70
C LEU A 57 -0.71 -8.62 5.49
N PHE A 58 -0.54 -9.60 4.59
CA PHE A 58 -1.49 -10.70 4.43
C PHE A 58 -1.66 -11.52 5.71
N SER A 59 -0.56 -11.89 6.37
CA SER A 59 -0.63 -12.68 7.61
C SER A 59 -1.29 -11.91 8.74
N MET A 60 -1.19 -10.59 8.79
CA MET A 60 -1.86 -9.76 9.81
C MET A 60 -3.37 -9.66 9.60
N VAL A 61 -3.84 -9.72 8.35
CA VAL A 61 -5.27 -9.66 8.01
C VAL A 61 -5.92 -11.03 8.16
N TYR A 62 -5.28 -12.09 7.65
CA TYR A 62 -5.89 -13.42 7.51
C TYR A 62 -5.39 -14.46 8.52
N GLY A 63 -4.40 -14.14 9.36
CA GLY A 63 -3.90 -15.06 10.39
C GLY A 63 -2.88 -16.08 9.91
N SER A 64 -2.70 -16.25 8.61
CA SER A 64 -1.75 -17.22 8.04
C SER A 64 -0.92 -16.61 6.92
N GLU A 65 0.26 -17.17 6.69
CA GLU A 65 1.10 -16.80 5.55
C GLU A 65 0.38 -17.06 4.21
N SER A 66 0.57 -16.16 3.24
CA SER A 66 -0.01 -16.29 1.91
C SER A 66 0.74 -17.31 1.06
N VAL A 67 0.02 -18.10 0.28
CA VAL A 67 0.62 -18.92 -0.78
C VAL A 67 0.64 -18.09 -2.06
N ILE A 68 1.82 -17.61 -2.47
CA ILE A 68 1.97 -16.92 -3.75
C ILE A 68 1.73 -17.92 -4.89
N PRO A 69 0.73 -17.71 -5.76
CA PRO A 69 0.47 -18.60 -6.89
C PRO A 69 1.55 -18.38 -7.96
N MET A 70 2.70 -19.04 -7.82
CA MET A 70 3.82 -18.79 -8.72
C MET A 70 3.57 -19.30 -10.14
N LYS A 71 2.72 -20.31 -10.36
CA LYS A 71 2.32 -20.79 -11.70
C LYS A 71 0.95 -21.46 -11.65
N ILE A 72 -0.05 -20.87 -12.32
CA ILE A 72 -1.44 -21.38 -12.41
C ILE A 72 -1.54 -22.77 -13.10
N GLY A 73 -0.44 -23.30 -13.67
CA GLY A 73 -0.42 -24.60 -14.36
C GLY A 73 0.42 -25.72 -13.74
N ILE A 74 1.16 -25.48 -12.64
CA ILE A 74 2.03 -26.51 -12.03
C ILE A 74 1.56 -26.76 -10.59
N LEU A 75 0.87 -27.88 -10.39
CA LEU A 75 0.49 -28.36 -9.06
C LEU A 75 1.76 -28.73 -8.28
N SER A 76 2.01 -28.06 -7.16
CA SER A 76 3.11 -28.42 -6.26
C SER A 76 2.78 -29.68 -5.46
N PHE A 77 3.78 -30.43 -4.99
CA PHE A 77 3.57 -31.57 -4.08
C PHE A 77 2.74 -31.19 -2.83
N ARG A 78 2.90 -29.95 -2.33
CA ARG A 78 2.10 -29.41 -1.22
C ARG A 78 0.63 -29.22 -1.60
N THR A 79 0.35 -28.83 -2.84
CA THR A 79 -1.01 -28.68 -3.37
C THR A 79 -1.64 -30.04 -3.67
N LEU A 80 -0.86 -31.00 -4.18
CA LEU A 80 -1.32 -32.36 -4.50
C LEU A 80 -1.67 -33.17 -3.25
N ASN A 81 -0.88 -33.03 -2.18
CA ASN A 81 -1.10 -33.74 -0.91
C ASN A 81 -1.77 -32.84 0.15
N PHE A 82 -2.67 -31.96 -0.30
CA PHE A 82 -3.37 -31.05 0.58
C PHE A 82 -4.35 -31.80 1.50
N ASP A 83 -4.01 -31.89 2.78
CA ASP A 83 -4.91 -32.40 3.82
C ASP A 83 -5.74 -31.25 4.40
N LYS A 84 -7.01 -31.24 4.02
CA LYS A 84 -7.96 -30.19 4.42
C LYS A 84 -8.23 -30.18 5.92
N ASP A 85 -8.29 -31.34 6.58
CA ASP A 85 -8.71 -31.44 7.98
C ASP A 85 -7.56 -31.06 8.92
N ASN A 86 -6.34 -31.49 8.59
CA ASN A 86 -5.14 -31.04 9.29
C ASN A 86 -4.91 -29.53 9.08
N ASN A 87 -5.06 -29.03 7.85
CA ASN A 87 -4.93 -27.60 7.57
C ASN A 87 -5.98 -26.76 8.31
N LYS A 88 -7.23 -27.25 8.39
CA LYS A 88 -8.29 -26.59 9.16
C LYS A 88 -7.94 -26.48 10.65
N THR A 89 -7.33 -27.52 11.22
CA THR A 89 -6.89 -27.52 12.62
C THR A 89 -5.75 -26.52 12.85
N LYS A 90 -4.77 -26.47 11.93
CA LYS A 90 -3.68 -25.48 11.97
C LYS A 90 -4.17 -24.05 11.79
N LEU A 91 -5.14 -23.83 10.89
CA LEU A 91 -5.75 -22.52 10.69
C LEU A 91 -6.45 -22.01 11.94
N ARG A 92 -7.13 -22.88 12.72
CA ARG A 92 -7.74 -22.48 13.99
C ARG A 92 -6.71 -21.93 14.97
N LEU A 93 -5.60 -22.65 15.18
CA LEU A 93 -4.51 -22.18 16.03
C LEU A 93 -3.92 -20.85 15.54
N ASN A 94 -3.77 -20.69 14.22
CA ASN A 94 -3.29 -19.44 13.64
C ASN A 94 -4.26 -18.27 13.88
N PHE A 95 -5.57 -18.50 13.83
CA PHE A 95 -6.57 -17.49 14.17
C PHE A 95 -6.53 -17.13 15.65
N ASP A 96 -6.39 -18.10 16.55
CA ASP A 96 -6.31 -17.85 17.99
C ASP A 96 -5.06 -17.01 18.35
N LEU A 97 -3.94 -17.23 17.64
CA LEU A 97 -2.69 -16.48 17.83
C LEU A 97 -2.63 -15.15 17.06
N LEU A 98 -3.63 -14.84 16.23
CA LEU A 98 -3.62 -13.66 15.38
C LEU A 98 -3.66 -12.37 16.18
N ASP A 99 -4.41 -12.34 17.28
CA ASP A 99 -4.52 -11.17 18.13
C ASP A 99 -3.19 -10.86 18.83
N GLU A 100 -2.50 -11.87 19.36
CA GLU A 100 -1.15 -11.69 19.91
C GLU A 100 -0.15 -11.19 18.85
N LYS A 101 -0.28 -11.69 17.62
CA LYS A 101 0.57 -11.27 16.50
C LYS A 101 0.32 -9.81 16.12
N ARG A 102 -0.93 -9.34 16.18
CA ARG A 102 -1.30 -7.93 15.98
C ARG A 102 -0.77 -7.05 17.10
N GLU A 103 -0.92 -7.47 18.35
CA GLU A 103 -0.38 -6.75 19.51
C GLU A 103 1.15 -6.59 19.40
N ARG A 104 1.88 -7.66 19.06
CA ARG A 104 3.33 -7.58 18.81
C ARG A 104 3.66 -6.62 17.67
N ALA A 105 2.90 -6.65 16.57
CA ALA A 105 3.11 -5.75 15.45
C ALA A 105 2.89 -4.28 15.82
N GLU A 106 1.87 -3.99 16.63
CA GLU A 106 1.61 -2.65 17.15
C GLU A 106 2.78 -2.15 18.03
N LEU A 107 3.30 -3.01 18.92
CA LEU A 107 4.47 -2.67 19.72
C LEU A 107 5.70 -2.38 18.86
N CYS A 108 5.96 -3.20 17.84
CA CYS A 108 7.06 -2.98 16.90
C CYS A 108 6.92 -1.66 16.12
N LEU A 109 5.71 -1.33 15.66
CA LEU A 109 5.42 -0.06 14.99
C LEU A 109 5.62 1.13 15.92
N GLN A 110 5.10 1.06 17.15
CA GLN A 110 5.28 2.11 18.14
C GLN A 110 6.76 2.34 18.48
N ALA A 111 7.53 1.25 18.64
CA ALA A 111 8.97 1.32 18.87
C ALA A 111 9.71 1.95 17.68
N SER A 112 9.37 1.54 16.45
CA SER A 112 9.95 2.11 15.23
C SER A 112 9.64 3.61 15.08
N ASP A 113 8.39 4.01 15.34
CA ASP A 113 7.98 5.41 15.31
C ASP A 113 8.64 6.24 16.40
N HIS A 114 8.78 5.69 17.61
CA HIS A 114 9.52 6.32 18.69
C HIS A 114 10.98 6.54 18.30
N GLN A 115 11.64 5.50 17.77
CA GLN A 115 13.02 5.58 17.31
C GLN A 115 13.20 6.60 16.17
N ARG A 116 12.25 6.65 15.23
CA ARG A 116 12.24 7.66 14.16
C ARG A 116 12.11 9.07 14.73
N LYS A 117 11.19 9.31 15.66
CA LYS A 117 11.00 10.61 16.32
C LYS A 117 12.24 11.04 17.09
N VAL A 118 12.82 10.16 17.92
CA VAL A 118 14.06 10.45 18.66
C VAL A 118 15.22 10.76 17.71
N THR A 119 15.34 10.04 16.60
CA THR A 119 16.38 10.30 15.60
C THR A 119 16.19 11.65 14.91
N LEU A 120 14.94 12.02 14.58
CA LEU A 120 14.62 13.33 14.00
C LEU A 120 14.89 14.46 15.01
N SER A 121 14.40 14.34 16.24
CA SER A 121 14.64 15.32 17.30
C SER A 121 16.11 15.43 17.68
N MET A 122 16.90 14.36 17.64
CA MET A 122 18.35 14.41 17.84
C MET A 122 19.08 15.11 16.68
N LYS A 123 18.61 14.94 15.43
CA LYS A 123 19.12 15.73 14.30
C LYS A 123 18.79 17.22 14.43
N GLU A 124 17.64 17.56 15.01
CA GLU A 124 17.24 18.93 15.32
C GLU A 124 18.03 19.53 16.50
N LEU A 125 18.32 18.75 17.54
CA LEU A 125 19.14 19.18 18.69
C LEU A 125 20.63 19.36 18.33
N ASN A 126 21.15 18.51 17.45
CA ASN A 126 22.52 18.62 16.93
C ASN A 126 22.66 19.63 15.79
N ALA A 127 21.61 20.39 15.49
CA ALA A 127 21.66 21.57 14.65
C ALA A 127 22.40 22.72 15.37
N GLY A 128 23.68 22.53 15.64
CA GLY A 128 24.60 23.66 15.82
C GLY A 128 24.72 24.46 14.52
N LYS A 129 25.81 25.20 14.33
CA LYS A 129 26.10 26.01 13.11
C LYS A 129 26.09 25.22 11.76
N LEU A 130 25.76 23.93 11.78
CA LEU A 130 25.60 23.00 10.66
C LEU A 130 24.27 22.20 10.70
N GLY A 131 23.21 22.76 11.30
CA GLY A 131 21.85 22.22 11.14
C GLY A 131 21.38 22.23 9.68
N PRO A 132 20.37 21.41 9.32
CA PRO A 132 19.87 21.35 7.94
C PRO A 132 19.46 22.75 7.43
N THR A 133 20.04 23.18 6.31
CA THR A 133 19.90 24.53 5.70
C THR A 133 18.52 24.83 5.10
N TRP A 134 17.49 24.06 5.42
CA TRP A 134 16.15 24.29 4.87
C TRP A 134 15.55 25.54 5.51
N GLU A 135 15.48 26.64 4.76
CA GLU A 135 14.88 27.92 5.16
C GLU A 135 13.37 27.77 5.36
N SER A 136 12.95 27.35 6.57
CA SER A 136 11.54 27.37 7.04
C SER A 136 10.50 26.61 6.16
N PRO A 137 9.26 26.38 6.65
CA PRO A 137 8.26 25.60 5.92
C PRO A 137 7.62 26.40 4.77
N TYR A 138 7.73 25.91 3.54
CA TYR A 138 7.08 26.51 2.37
C TYR A 138 5.62 26.10 2.20
N LYS A 139 4.80 27.00 1.66
CA LYS A 139 3.43 26.69 1.20
C LYS A 139 3.42 26.46 -0.31
N VAL A 140 2.84 25.34 -0.74
CA VAL A 140 2.57 25.08 -2.16
C VAL A 140 1.39 25.95 -2.58
N VAL A 141 1.63 26.89 -3.50
CA VAL A 141 0.61 27.84 -3.95
C VAL A 141 -0.15 27.31 -5.16
N MET A 142 0.56 26.65 -6.08
CA MET A 142 -0.04 26.07 -7.27
C MET A 142 0.85 24.96 -7.86
N VAL A 143 0.20 23.96 -8.44
CA VAL A 143 0.85 22.92 -9.24
C VAL A 143 0.75 23.34 -10.69
N THR A 144 1.87 23.72 -11.30
CA THR A 144 1.88 24.20 -12.69
C THR A 144 1.93 23.04 -13.68
N ARG A 145 2.62 21.95 -13.31
CA ARG A 145 2.70 20.66 -14.04
C ARG A 145 2.91 19.53 -13.03
N MET A 146 2.60 18.28 -13.38
CA MET A 146 2.95 17.13 -12.53
C MET A 146 4.46 17.13 -12.27
N GLY A 147 4.86 17.31 -11.00
CA GLY A 147 6.26 17.42 -10.58
C GLY A 147 6.85 18.83 -10.51
N THR A 148 6.11 19.88 -10.91
CA THR A 148 6.56 21.27 -10.79
C THR A 148 5.61 22.08 -9.91
N TYR A 149 6.11 22.43 -8.73
CA TYR A 149 5.37 23.15 -7.69
C TYR A 149 5.89 24.57 -7.54
N LEU A 150 4.98 25.53 -7.43
CA LEU A 150 5.33 26.90 -7.08
C LEU A 150 5.22 27.07 -5.56
N LEU A 151 6.35 27.36 -4.93
CA LEU A 151 6.48 27.49 -3.49
C LEU A 151 6.51 28.98 -3.10
N LYS A 152 5.80 29.33 -2.02
CA LYS A 152 5.96 30.61 -1.31
C LYS A 152 6.49 30.37 0.09
N ASP A 153 7.43 31.22 0.49
CA ASP A 153 7.81 31.36 1.89
C ASP A 153 6.68 32.05 2.70
N LEU A 154 6.70 31.90 4.03
CA LEU A 154 5.74 32.49 4.96
C LEU A 154 5.70 34.03 4.92
N SER A 155 6.76 34.64 4.40
CA SER A 155 6.88 36.08 4.11
C SER A 155 6.13 36.53 2.84
N GLY A 156 5.57 35.60 2.06
CA GLY A 156 4.82 35.88 0.83
C GLY A 156 5.67 36.03 -0.43
N LYS A 157 7.01 35.90 -0.32
CA LYS A 157 7.94 35.93 -1.45
C LYS A 157 7.89 34.61 -2.23
N THR A 158 7.65 34.69 -3.54
CA THR A 158 7.70 33.54 -4.44
C THR A 158 9.17 33.16 -4.70
N LEU A 159 9.54 31.92 -4.44
CA LEU A 159 10.85 31.42 -4.82
C LEU A 159 10.83 31.01 -6.30
N THR A 160 11.39 31.88 -7.14
CA THR A 160 11.73 31.54 -8.53
C THR A 160 13.12 30.94 -8.53
N HIS A 161 13.21 29.61 -8.49
CA HIS A 161 14.50 28.92 -8.58
C HIS A 161 15.06 29.04 -10.03
N PRO A 162 16.39 29.12 -10.24
CA PRO A 162 17.02 28.79 -11.53
C PRO A 162 16.85 27.31 -11.90
#